data_AF-A0A523QRG8-F1
#
_entry.id   AF-A0A523QRG8-F1
#
_cell.length_a   1.000
_cell.length_b   1.000
_cell.length_c   1.000
_cell.angle_alpha   90.00
_cell.angle_beta   90.00
_cell.angle_gamma   90.00
#
_symmetry.space_group_name_H-M   'P 1'
#
loop_
_entity.id
_entity.type
_entity.pdbx_description
1 polymer ?
#
loop_
_entity_poly.entity_id
_entity_poly.type
_entity_poly.pdbx_seq_one_letter_code
_entity_poly.pdbx_strand_id
1 'polypeptide(L)' 'MSCYFRHLKEVFEAAGIEVSSVNKKQIDRTIHDIAGVSYKNCSATWRKLKQEILSDEQKRRHFVARLRSAVRGMP' A
#
# COMPACT_ATOMS: atom_id res chain seq x y z
N MET A 1 1.46 10.69 -9.17
CA MET A 1 1.52 11.09 -7.76
C MET A 1 0.61 10.17 -6.96
N SER A 2 1.08 9.64 -5.84
CA SER A 2 0.34 8.64 -5.06
C SER A 2 -0.73 9.31 -4.18
N CYS A 3 -1.84 9.69 -4.82
CA CYS A 3 -2.94 10.48 -4.25
C CYS A 3 -3.61 9.86 -3.00
N TYR A 4 -3.44 8.56 -2.77
CA TYR A 4 -4.01 7.85 -1.63
C TYR A 4 -3.06 7.67 -0.44
N PHE A 5 -1.76 7.99 -0.56
CA PHE A 5 -0.79 7.79 0.53
C PHE A 5 -1.17 8.52 1.82
N ARG A 6 -1.78 9.71 1.69
CA ARG A 6 -2.28 10.49 2.83
C ARG A 6 -3.35 9.75 3.65
N HIS A 7 -4.07 8.82 3.04
CA HIS A 7 -5.11 8.01 3.67
C HIS A 7 -4.58 6.67 4.21
N LEU A 8 -3.34 6.31 3.87
CA LEU A 8 -2.70 5.05 4.28
C LEU A 8 -1.69 5.25 5.42
N LYS A 9 -1.65 6.43 6.08
CA LYS A 9 -0.71 6.72 7.16
C LYS A 9 -0.72 5.65 8.25
N GLU A 10 -1.90 5.30 8.76
CA GLU A 10 -2.06 4.25 9.77
C GLU A 10 -1.62 2.86 9.27
N VAL A 11 -1.79 2.59 7.98
CA VAL A 11 -1.33 1.32 7.37
C VAL A 11 0.19 1.28 7.31
N PHE A 12 0.83 2.39 6.93
CA PHE A 12 2.28 2.50 6.91
C PHE A 12 2.86 2.37 8.32
N GLU A 13 2.26 3.03 9.31
CA GLU A 13 2.64 2.92 10.71
C GLU A 13 2.50 1.48 11.22
N ALA A 14 1.37 0.82 10.96
CA ALA A 14 1.16 -0.59 11.32
C ALA A 14 2.15 -1.55 10.62
N ALA A 15 2.61 -1.19 9.42
CA ALA A 15 3.63 -1.94 8.69
C ALA A 15 5.07 -1.61 9.14
N GLY A 16 5.26 -0.59 10.00
CA GLY A 16 6.57 -0.08 10.40
C GLY A 16 7.33 0.59 9.24
N ILE A 17 6.60 1.24 8.32
CA ILE A 17 7.14 1.87 7.12
C ILE A 17 7.15 3.39 7.31
N GLU A 18 8.35 3.97 7.25
CA GLU A 18 8.50 5.40 7.07
C GLU A 18 8.56 5.73 5.57
N VAL A 19 7.59 6.50 5.06
CA VAL A 19 7.56 6.87 3.65
C VAL A 19 8.54 8.01 3.38
N SER A 20 9.52 7.76 2.53
CA SER A 20 10.52 8.74 2.06
C SER A 20 10.45 8.94 0.54
N SER A 21 11.09 9.98 0.03
CA SER A 21 11.19 10.22 -1.43
C SER A 21 11.84 9.05 -2.18
N VAL A 22 12.74 8.31 -1.51
CA VAL A 22 13.49 7.18 -2.07
C VAL A 22 12.61 5.94 -2.20
N ASN A 23 11.85 5.58 -1.16
CA ASN A 23 11.08 4.33 -1.14
C ASN A 23 9.65 4.47 -1.69
N LYS A 24 9.12 5.71 -1.80
CA LYS A 24 7.74 5.99 -2.19
C LYS A 24 7.34 5.33 -3.51
N LYS A 25 8.22 5.34 -4.52
CA LYS A 25 7.94 4.73 -5.84
C LYS A 25 7.80 3.21 -5.75
N GLN A 26 8.59 2.56 -4.89
CA GLN A 26 8.54 1.12 -4.70
C GLN A 26 7.33 0.70 -3.87
N ILE A 27 7.02 1.45 -2.80
CA ILE A 27 5.78 1.28 -2.03
C ILE A 27 4.56 1.42 -2.95
N ASP A 28 4.52 2.46 -3.79
CA ASP A 28 3.41 2.69 -4.72
C ASP A 28 3.24 1.53 -5.71
N ARG A 29 4.34 1.01 -6.28
CA ARG A 29 4.29 -0.18 -7.15
C ARG A 29 3.77 -1.41 -6.42
N THR A 30 4.24 -1.65 -5.20
CA THR A 30 3.80 -2.77 -4.36
C THR A 30 2.31 -2.67 -4.06
N ILE A 31 1.79 -1.47 -3.78
CA ILE A 31 0.37 -1.26 -3.52
C ILE A 31 -0.47 -1.57 -4.76
N HIS A 32 -0.04 -1.14 -5.95
CA HIS A 32 -0.72 -1.47 -7.20
C HIS A 32 -0.73 -2.98 -7.46
N ASP A 33 0.40 -3.65 -7.22
CA ASP A 33 0.53 -5.12 -7.34
C ASP A 33 -0.44 -5.84 -6.39
N ILE A 34 -0.46 -5.48 -5.11
CA ILE A 34 -1.36 -6.11 -4.13
C ILE A 34 -2.83 -5.83 -4.45
N ALA A 35 -3.16 -4.64 -4.96
CA ALA A 35 -4.52 -4.31 -5.41
C ALA A 35 -4.91 -5.03 -6.72
N GLY A 36 -3.96 -5.66 -7.41
CA GLY A 36 -4.17 -6.25 -8.73
C GLY A 36 -4.63 -5.20 -9.75
N VAL A 37 -4.02 -4.02 -9.73
CA VAL A 37 -4.33 -2.90 -10.63
C VAL A 37 -3.06 -2.51 -11.37
N SER A 38 -3.18 -2.27 -12.69
CA SER A 38 -2.06 -1.82 -13.51
C SER A 38 -1.41 -0.55 -12.95
N TYR A 39 -0.08 -0.54 -12.93
CA TYR A 39 0.70 0.57 -12.36
C TYR A 39 0.34 1.92 -13.01
N LYS A 40 0.34 2.98 -12.19
CA LYS A 40 -0.12 4.36 -12.50
C LYS A 40 -1.63 4.56 -12.58
N ASN A 41 -2.45 3.55 -12.28
CA ASN A 41 -3.91 3.73 -12.14
C ASN A 41 -4.32 3.95 -10.68
N CYS A 42 -4.06 5.17 -10.19
CA CYS A 42 -4.21 5.48 -8.77
C CYS A 42 -5.67 5.52 -8.29
N SER A 43 -6.62 5.94 -9.14
CA SER A 43 -8.04 6.01 -8.80
C SER A 43 -8.65 4.62 -8.63
N ALA A 44 -8.36 3.70 -9.55
CA ALA A 44 -8.80 2.31 -9.44
C ALA A 44 -8.16 1.61 -8.24
N THR A 45 -6.86 1.87 -8.00
CA THR A 45 -6.14 1.34 -6.83
C THR A 45 -6.76 1.82 -5.52
N TRP A 46 -7.04 3.12 -5.40
CA TRP A 46 -7.67 3.66 -4.19
C TRP A 46 -9.08 3.10 -3.97
N ARG A 47 -9.88 2.98 -5.04
CA ARG A 47 -11.23 2.41 -4.95
C ARG A 47 -11.20 0.99 -4.41
N LYS A 48 -10.34 0.12 -4.97
CA LYS A 48 -10.16 -1.26 -4.49
C LYS A 48 -9.66 -1.32 -3.05
N LEU A 49 -8.63 -0.53 -2.72
CA LEU A 49 -8.11 -0.46 -1.36
C LEU A 49 -9.23 -0.11 -0.38
N LYS A 50 -9.99 0.95 -0.65
CA LYS A 50 -11.05 1.40 0.24
C LYS A 50 -12.19 0.39 0.36
N GLN A 51 -12.68 -0.16 -0.76
CA GLN A 51 -13.88 -1.00 -0.77
C GLN A 51 -13.62 -2.45 -0.35
N GLU A 52 -12.46 -3.01 -0.71
CA GLU A 52 -12.21 -4.43 -0.56
C GLU A 52 -11.17 -4.74 0.51
N ILE A 53 -10.15 -3.89 0.69
CA ILE A 53 -8.99 -4.21 1.53
C ILE A 53 -9.10 -3.55 2.91
N LEU A 54 -9.43 -2.26 2.97
CA LEU A 54 -9.46 -1.48 4.21
C LEU A 54 -10.77 -1.65 4.98
N SER A 55 -11.86 -1.99 4.30
CA SER A 55 -13.16 -2.28 4.93
C SER A 55 -13.27 -3.69 5.53
N ASP A 56 -12.28 -4.55 5.30
CA ASP A 56 -12.23 -5.92 5.79
C ASP A 56 -10.98 -6.08 6.67
N GLU A 57 -11.18 -6.42 7.93
CA GLU A 57 -10.08 -6.48 8.90
C GLU A 57 -9.03 -7.53 8.54
N GLN A 58 -9.45 -8.70 8.07
CA GLN A 58 -8.53 -9.77 7.68
C GLN A 58 -7.71 -9.34 6.47
N LYS A 59 -8.36 -8.78 5.44
CA LYS A 59 -7.65 -8.27 4.25
C LYS A 59 -6.74 -7.10 4.59
N ARG A 60 -7.13 -6.20 5.50
CA ARG A 60 -6.27 -5.12 6.00
C ARG A 60 -5.01 -5.68 6.67
N ARG A 61 -5.14 -6.70 7.52
CA ARG A 61 -3.99 -7.36 8.18
C ARG A 61 -3.07 -8.01 7.15
N HIS A 62 -3.61 -8.73 6.17
CA HIS A 62 -2.82 -9.31 5.07
C HIS A 62 -2.10 -8.24 4.25
N PHE A 63 -2.77 -7.12 3.96
CA PHE A 63 -2.18 -5.99 3.24
C PHE A 63 -0.99 -5.39 3.99
N VAL A 64 -1.14 -5.12 5.28
CA VAL A 64 -0.06 -4.64 6.16
C VAL A 64 1.12 -5.63 6.17
N ALA A 65 0.85 -6.93 6.32
CA ALA A 65 1.89 -7.95 6.34
C ALA A 65 2.67 -8.03 5.01
N ARG A 66 1.98 -7.93 3.87
CA ARG A 66 2.63 -7.90 2.55
C ARG A 66 3.47 -6.64 2.36
N LEU A 67 2.96 -5.48 2.74
CA LEU A 67 3.73 -4.23 2.70
C LEU A 67 4.99 -4.31 3.55
N ARG A 68 4.88 -4.80 4.78
CA ARG A 68 6.03 -4.98 5.68
C ARG A 68 7.08 -5.93 5.09
N SER A 69 6.65 -7.03 4.47
CA SER A 69 7.54 -8.01 3.86
C SER A 69 8.27 -7.44 2.64
N ALA A 70 7.55 -6.69 1.80
CA ALA A 70 8.12 -6.03 0.63
C ALA A 70 9.19 -4.98 1.00
N VAL A 71 9.06 -4.36 2.18
CA VAL A 71 10.04 -3.39 2.68
C VAL A 71 11.20 -4.05 3.42
N ARG A 72 10.97 -5.14 4.17
CA ARG A 72 12.02 -5.87 4.89
C ARG A 72 12.94 -6.72 4.00
N GLY A 73 12.47 -7.13 2.83
CA GLY A 73 13.27 -7.86 1.83
C GLY A 73 14.13 -6.96 0.93
N MET A 74 14.20 -5.66 1.21
CA MET A 74 15.09 -4.75 0.48
C MET A 74 16.52 -4.87 1.04
N PRO A 75 17.53 -5.15 0.19
CA PRO A 75 18.94 -5.04 0.58
C PRO A 75 19.32 -3.59 0.92
#